data_AF-A0A3N5SMS4-F1
#
_entry.id   AF-A0A3N5SMS4-F1
#
_cell.length_a   1.000
_cell.length_b   1.000
_cell.length_c   1.000
_cell.angle_alpha   90.00
_cell.angle_beta   90.00
_cell.angle_gamma   90.00
#
_symmetry.space_group_name_H-M   'P 1'
#
loop_
_entity.id
_entity.type
_entity.pdbx_description
1 polymer ?
#
loop_
_entity_poly.entity_id
_entity_poly.type
_entity_poly.pdbx_seq_one_letter_code
_entity_poly.pdbx_strand_id
1 'polypeptide(L)'
;LVERAAATIRDHNGIPFAVYCSDPCDGRSQGTTGMFDSLPYRNDAALTMRRLIRSLPTRQGVMGIGTCDKGLPAILMALAGTGDLPGIVVPGGVTLPDPTAEDTAMVQTIGARFAHDLISLDYAAEMGCRACGSAGGGCQFLGTAATTQVVAEALGMALPHSALAPSGEPIWLDMAHRSALALIDLKGSGIPMRDILTPHALENAMLVHAAFGGSTNLLLHIPAIAHAAGLTPPTVRDWQAVNRSVPRLVDALPNGPRNHPTVQVFFAGAVPEVMVHLRAMDLLHLDVMTVSGQTLGENLDWWAQSRRRQVCRERLMTEARVDPGNVIMGAQTARRNGLSSTVIFPVGNLAPEGALVKATGIDPAVIDQENIYHLRGSARVFTSEKDAIAAVKGLTDPPVRPGDVIVLIGSGPLGTGMEETYQITSALKHLPWGKHVPIITDGRFSGVSTGACIGHIGPEALAGGPIGRLRDGDGIEIVINRDTLEGSINLVSAGGRDLSPLEADQLLAERSPHPDLHVHPKLPDDSRLWAALQQASGGTWNGCVYDVERIAAVIEVGLTALAQADMSMS
;
A
#
# COMPACT_ATOMS: atom_id res chain seq x y z
N LEU A 1 -13.95 -3.11 -20.45
CA LEU A 1 -12.61 -2.64 -20.92
C LEU A 1 -11.99 -3.55 -21.97
N VAL A 2 -11.72 -4.83 -21.66
CA VAL A 2 -11.03 -5.78 -22.57
C VAL A 2 -11.67 -5.81 -23.96
N GLU A 3 -13.00 -5.96 -24.04
CA GLU A 3 -13.73 -5.98 -25.30
C GLU A 3 -13.52 -4.71 -26.13
N ARG A 4 -13.57 -3.53 -25.48
CA ARG A 4 -13.37 -2.23 -26.14
C ARG A 4 -11.94 -2.07 -26.67
N ALA A 5 -10.93 -2.49 -25.90
CA ALA A 5 -9.55 -2.48 -26.34
C ALA A 5 -9.35 -3.45 -27.52
N ALA A 6 -9.88 -4.67 -27.43
CA ALA A 6 -9.79 -5.68 -28.48
C ALA A 6 -10.45 -5.22 -29.79
N ALA A 7 -11.63 -4.59 -29.71
CA ALA A 7 -12.28 -3.99 -30.88
C ALA A 7 -11.38 -2.94 -31.54
N THR A 8 -10.84 -2.02 -30.72
CA THR A 8 -9.95 -0.96 -31.21
C THR A 8 -8.72 -1.51 -31.93
N ILE A 9 -8.10 -2.56 -31.38
CA ILE A 9 -6.94 -3.23 -31.98
C ILE A 9 -7.31 -3.85 -33.34
N ARG A 10 -8.47 -4.51 -33.44
CA ARG A 10 -8.95 -5.07 -34.72
C ARG A 10 -9.20 -4.00 -35.77
N ASP A 11 -9.81 -2.88 -35.37
CA ASP A 11 -10.11 -1.76 -36.27
C ASP A 11 -8.83 -1.13 -36.87
N HIS A 12 -7.67 -1.38 -36.24
CA HIS A 12 -6.35 -0.92 -36.68
C HIS A 12 -5.46 -2.07 -37.20
N ASN A 13 -6.07 -3.13 -37.74
CA ASN A 13 -5.39 -4.29 -38.34
C ASN A 13 -4.48 -5.08 -37.39
N GLY A 14 -4.70 -4.96 -36.08
CA GLY A 14 -4.05 -5.78 -35.06
C GLY A 14 -4.87 -7.04 -34.74
N ILE A 15 -4.19 -8.05 -34.19
CA ILE A 15 -4.83 -9.28 -33.71
C ILE A 15 -4.84 -9.24 -32.17
N PRO A 16 -5.97 -8.94 -31.51
CA PRO A 16 -6.03 -8.97 -30.06
C PRO A 16 -6.03 -10.42 -29.56
N PHE A 17 -5.21 -10.70 -28.57
CA PHE A 17 -5.22 -11.96 -27.84
C PHE A 17 -5.42 -11.68 -26.35
N ALA A 18 -6.56 -12.12 -25.82
CA ALA A 18 -6.92 -11.88 -24.42
C ALA A 18 -6.61 -13.11 -23.58
N VAL A 19 -5.90 -12.89 -22.47
CA VAL A 19 -5.72 -13.86 -21.38
C VAL A 19 -6.17 -13.20 -20.08
N TYR A 20 -6.50 -14.01 -19.08
CA TYR A 20 -6.84 -13.51 -17.75
C TYR A 20 -6.07 -14.27 -16.68
N CYS A 21 -5.71 -13.56 -15.61
CA CYS A 21 -5.23 -14.09 -14.35
C CYS A 21 -6.06 -13.37 -13.28
N SER A 22 -6.96 -14.11 -12.63
CA SER A 22 -7.95 -13.55 -11.70
C SER A 22 -7.33 -13.26 -10.35
N ASP A 23 -7.73 -12.16 -9.72
CA ASP A 23 -7.23 -11.70 -8.42
C ASP A 23 -8.20 -11.96 -7.25
N PRO A 24 -7.66 -12.23 -6.04
CA PRO A 24 -8.46 -12.26 -4.82
C PRO A 24 -8.91 -10.84 -4.45
N CYS A 25 -10.05 -10.75 -3.75
CA CYS A 25 -10.56 -9.49 -3.23
C CYS A 25 -10.14 -9.34 -1.76
N ASP A 26 -9.17 -8.45 -1.49
CA ASP A 26 -8.69 -8.14 -0.14
C ASP A 26 -9.85 -7.82 0.83
N GLY A 27 -10.83 -7.03 0.37
CA GLY A 27 -12.00 -6.67 1.17
C GLY A 27 -12.89 -7.85 1.56
N ARG A 28 -12.86 -8.97 0.81
CA ARG A 28 -13.58 -10.22 1.19
C ARG A 28 -12.75 -11.11 2.10
N SER A 29 -11.43 -11.12 1.94
CA SER A 29 -10.52 -11.93 2.75
C SER A 29 -10.19 -11.29 4.10
N GLN A 30 -10.44 -9.99 4.27
CA GLN A 30 -10.13 -9.22 5.48
C GLN A 30 -10.64 -9.91 6.76
N GLY A 31 -9.74 -10.07 7.75
CA GLY A 31 -10.07 -10.71 9.02
C GLY A 31 -10.28 -12.23 8.94
N THR A 32 -9.87 -12.88 7.84
CA THR A 32 -9.89 -14.34 7.66
C THR A 32 -8.52 -14.84 7.20
N THR A 33 -8.30 -16.14 7.29
CA THR A 33 -7.04 -16.76 6.81
C THR A 33 -6.83 -16.65 5.31
N GLY A 34 -7.85 -16.24 4.53
CA GLY A 34 -7.66 -15.92 3.12
C GLY A 34 -6.72 -14.73 2.89
N MET A 35 -6.52 -13.87 3.90
CA MET A 35 -5.58 -12.75 3.82
C MET A 35 -4.12 -13.23 3.71
N PHE A 36 -3.82 -14.46 4.13
CA PHE A 36 -2.46 -15.02 4.07
C PHE A 36 -1.94 -15.14 2.64
N ASP A 37 -2.83 -15.28 1.66
CA ASP A 37 -2.48 -15.40 0.25
C ASP A 37 -2.51 -14.06 -0.50
N SER A 38 -2.96 -12.96 0.12
CA SER A 38 -3.13 -11.67 -0.56
C SER A 38 -1.79 -11.13 -1.11
N LEU A 39 -0.80 -10.89 -0.24
CA LEU A 39 0.49 -10.37 -0.70
C LEU A 39 1.29 -11.40 -1.53
N PRO A 40 1.33 -12.70 -1.17
CA PRO A 40 1.94 -13.74 -2.00
C PRO A 40 1.40 -13.79 -3.44
N TYR A 41 0.07 -13.71 -3.60
CA TYR A 41 -0.60 -13.73 -4.90
C TYR A 41 -0.02 -12.69 -5.87
N ARG A 42 0.42 -11.52 -5.38
CA ARG A 42 1.05 -10.49 -6.22
C ARG A 42 2.24 -11.05 -7.02
N ASN A 43 3.12 -11.83 -6.38
CA ASN A 43 4.31 -12.38 -7.01
C ASN A 43 3.94 -13.49 -7.99
N ASP A 44 3.02 -14.36 -7.60
CA ASP A 44 2.57 -15.49 -8.42
C ASP A 44 1.84 -15.03 -9.68
N ALA A 45 0.96 -14.03 -9.53
CA ALA A 45 0.28 -13.40 -10.64
C ALA A 45 1.27 -12.72 -11.59
N ALA A 46 2.24 -11.95 -11.07
CA ALA A 46 3.28 -11.32 -11.89
C ALA A 46 4.13 -12.35 -12.65
N LEU A 47 4.52 -13.46 -12.01
CA LEU A 47 5.23 -14.57 -12.66
C LEU A 47 4.38 -15.23 -13.74
N THR A 48 3.13 -15.54 -13.44
CA THR A 48 2.18 -16.17 -14.36
C THR A 48 1.94 -15.30 -15.58
N MET A 49 1.66 -14.01 -15.37
CA MET A 49 1.48 -13.04 -16.46
C MET A 49 2.74 -12.93 -17.33
N ARG A 50 3.94 -12.86 -16.75
CA ARG A 50 5.19 -12.84 -17.54
C ARG A 50 5.39 -14.13 -18.35
N ARG A 51 5.02 -15.30 -17.82
CA ARG A 51 5.05 -16.57 -18.56
C ARG A 51 4.03 -16.57 -19.71
N LEU A 52 2.81 -16.10 -19.48
CA LEU A 52 1.77 -15.95 -20.51
C LEU A 52 2.22 -15.01 -21.62
N ILE A 53 2.77 -13.84 -21.26
CA ILE A 53 3.38 -12.90 -22.21
C ILE A 53 4.41 -13.67 -23.05
N ARG A 54 5.40 -14.34 -22.44
CA ARG A 54 6.42 -15.10 -23.19
C ARG A 54 5.88 -16.21 -24.08
N SER A 55 4.78 -16.85 -23.71
CA SER A 55 4.14 -17.93 -24.48
C SER A 55 3.52 -17.49 -25.81
N LEU A 56 3.42 -16.17 -26.05
CA LEU A 56 2.96 -15.58 -27.31
C LEU A 56 4.17 -15.03 -28.09
N PRO A 57 4.92 -15.85 -28.86
CA PRO A 57 6.22 -15.48 -29.42
C PRO A 57 6.16 -14.33 -30.44
N THR A 58 5.00 -14.10 -31.06
CA THR A 58 4.80 -13.06 -32.08
C THR A 58 4.15 -11.78 -31.54
N ARG A 59 3.98 -11.66 -30.22
CA ARG A 59 3.41 -10.46 -29.60
C ARG A 59 4.26 -9.23 -29.88
N GLN A 60 3.61 -8.09 -30.13
CA GLN A 60 4.28 -6.83 -30.47
C GLN A 60 4.01 -5.70 -29.46
N GLY A 61 3.16 -5.96 -28.47
CA GLY A 61 2.83 -5.03 -27.40
C GLY A 61 1.94 -5.72 -26.37
N VAL A 62 1.93 -5.21 -25.13
CA VAL A 62 1.16 -5.80 -24.04
C VAL A 62 0.32 -4.73 -23.34
N MET A 63 -0.99 -4.97 -23.23
CA MET A 63 -1.89 -4.14 -22.44
C MET A 63 -2.27 -4.87 -21.15
N GLY A 64 -1.99 -4.26 -20.01
CA GLY A 64 -2.43 -4.72 -18.70
C GLY A 64 -3.70 -4.00 -18.25
N ILE A 65 -4.71 -4.73 -17.77
CA ILE A 65 -5.95 -4.16 -17.22
C ILE A 65 -6.16 -4.76 -15.84
N GLY A 66 -6.16 -3.94 -14.78
CA GLY A 66 -6.33 -4.43 -13.42
C GLY A 66 -6.78 -3.39 -12.42
N THR A 67 -7.23 -3.88 -11.26
CA THR A 67 -7.99 -3.07 -10.31
C THR A 67 -7.62 -3.31 -8.85
N CYS A 68 -7.83 -4.53 -8.34
CA CYS A 68 -7.79 -4.80 -6.89
C CYS A 68 -6.38 -4.59 -6.32
N ASP A 69 -6.31 -4.60 -4.99
CA ASP A 69 -5.14 -4.24 -4.19
C ASP A 69 -3.84 -4.90 -4.66
N LYS A 70 -3.89 -6.17 -5.07
CA LYS A 70 -2.71 -6.95 -5.49
C LYS A 70 -2.69 -7.25 -7.00
N GLY A 71 -3.84 -7.17 -7.66
CA GLY A 71 -3.97 -7.42 -9.11
C GLY A 71 -3.25 -6.37 -9.96
N LEU A 72 -3.46 -5.08 -9.68
CA LEU A 72 -2.80 -4.02 -10.45
C LEU A 72 -1.28 -3.96 -10.20
N PRO A 73 -0.75 -4.08 -8.96
CA PRO A 73 0.69 -4.18 -8.74
C PRO A 73 1.32 -5.38 -9.46
N ALA A 74 0.65 -6.53 -9.50
CA ALA A 74 1.15 -7.70 -10.23
C ALA A 74 1.28 -7.44 -11.73
N ILE A 75 0.33 -6.72 -12.33
CA ILE A 75 0.39 -6.28 -13.74
C ILE A 75 1.55 -5.31 -13.96
N LEU A 76 1.74 -4.34 -13.07
CA LEU A 76 2.86 -3.39 -13.16
C LEU A 76 4.20 -4.12 -13.11
N MET A 77 4.38 -5.05 -12.16
CA MET A 77 5.55 -5.92 -12.07
C MET A 77 5.74 -6.79 -13.33
N ALA A 78 4.64 -7.30 -13.90
CA ALA A 78 4.71 -8.14 -15.09
C ALA A 78 5.19 -7.35 -16.32
N LEU A 79 4.65 -6.16 -16.53
CA LEU A 79 5.06 -5.28 -17.65
C LEU A 79 6.48 -4.74 -17.45
N ALA A 80 6.83 -4.33 -16.23
CA ALA A 80 8.19 -3.91 -15.86
C ALA A 80 9.21 -5.02 -16.16
N GLY A 81 8.90 -6.27 -15.78
CA GLY A 81 9.72 -7.44 -16.06
C GLY A 81 9.71 -7.93 -17.50
N THR A 82 9.04 -7.22 -18.42
CA THR A 82 9.10 -7.45 -19.87
C THR A 82 9.45 -6.15 -20.58
N GLY A 83 10.47 -5.45 -20.05
CA GLY A 83 10.88 -4.11 -20.43
C GLY A 83 11.13 -3.87 -21.92
N ASP A 84 11.44 -4.91 -22.69
CA ASP A 84 11.80 -4.82 -24.12
C ASP A 84 10.59 -4.63 -25.06
N LEU A 85 9.37 -4.81 -24.56
CA LEU A 85 8.15 -4.69 -25.34
C LEU A 85 7.45 -3.34 -25.07
N PRO A 86 6.76 -2.77 -26.08
CA PRO A 86 5.76 -1.74 -25.83
C PRO A 86 4.73 -2.27 -24.83
N GLY A 87 4.42 -1.47 -23.81
CA GLY A 87 3.47 -1.85 -22.78
C GLY A 87 2.62 -0.67 -22.36
N ILE A 88 1.39 -0.95 -21.90
CA ILE A 88 0.51 0.07 -21.33
C ILE A 88 -0.41 -0.54 -20.28
N VAL A 89 -0.75 0.26 -19.28
CA VAL A 89 -1.72 -0.09 -18.23
C VAL A 89 -3.01 0.70 -18.43
N VAL A 90 -4.14 0.01 -18.32
CA VAL A 90 -5.45 0.61 -18.17
C VAL A 90 -5.92 0.37 -16.74
N PRO A 91 -5.92 1.41 -15.89
CA PRO A 91 -6.53 1.34 -14.57
C PRO A 91 -7.98 0.84 -14.65
N GLY A 92 -8.35 -0.11 -13.80
CA GLY A 92 -9.71 -0.64 -13.73
C GLY A 92 -10.74 0.29 -13.12
N GLY A 93 -10.33 1.49 -12.69
CA GLY A 93 -11.21 2.53 -12.16
C GLY A 93 -11.63 2.28 -10.71
N VAL A 94 -12.58 3.08 -10.24
CA VAL A 94 -13.12 3.02 -8.87
C VAL A 94 -14.62 2.77 -8.90
N THR A 95 -15.11 2.10 -7.86
CA THR A 95 -16.52 1.94 -7.57
C THR A 95 -17.17 3.30 -7.37
N LEU A 96 -18.42 3.45 -7.80
CA LEU A 96 -19.19 4.68 -7.64
C LEU A 96 -19.92 4.68 -6.28
N PRO A 97 -19.84 5.78 -5.50
CA PRO A 97 -20.53 5.86 -4.23
C PRO A 97 -22.04 5.96 -4.43
N ASP A 98 -22.80 5.20 -3.64
CA ASP A 98 -24.21 5.44 -3.41
C ASP A 98 -24.33 6.57 -2.38
N PRO A 99 -24.91 7.75 -2.71
CA PRO A 99 -25.03 8.88 -1.81
C PRO A 99 -25.86 8.61 -0.55
N THR A 100 -26.59 7.50 -0.53
CA THR A 100 -27.46 7.09 0.57
C THR A 100 -26.95 5.83 1.30
N ALA A 101 -25.77 5.34 0.92
CA ALA A 101 -25.07 4.27 1.63
C ALA A 101 -23.80 4.79 2.32
N GLU A 102 -23.27 3.98 3.23
CA GLU A 102 -21.92 4.18 3.72
C GLU A 102 -20.88 3.93 2.62
N ASP A 103 -19.77 4.66 2.68
CA ASP A 103 -18.65 4.41 1.80
C ASP A 103 -17.88 3.13 2.16
N THR A 104 -17.10 2.63 1.20
CA THR A 104 -16.30 1.41 1.38
C THR A 104 -15.19 1.51 2.44
N ALA A 105 -14.85 2.69 2.97
CA ALA A 105 -13.94 2.83 4.12
C ALA A 105 -14.68 2.68 5.45
N MET A 106 -15.86 3.28 5.58
CA MET A 106 -16.69 3.23 6.78
C MET A 106 -17.34 1.85 6.99
N VAL A 107 -17.86 1.27 5.89
CA VAL A 107 -18.59 -0.02 5.93
C VAL A 107 -17.73 -1.18 6.44
N GLN A 108 -16.40 -1.08 6.34
CA GLN A 108 -15.51 -2.11 6.87
C GLN A 108 -15.75 -2.32 8.37
N THR A 109 -16.01 -1.23 9.12
CA THR A 109 -16.18 -1.27 10.58
C THR A 109 -17.58 -1.65 11.04
N ILE A 110 -18.46 -2.09 10.11
CA ILE A 110 -19.87 -2.37 10.41
C ILE A 110 -20.05 -3.44 11.48
N GLY A 111 -19.24 -4.50 11.45
CA GLY A 111 -19.27 -5.57 12.45
C GLY A 111 -18.86 -5.09 13.85
N ALA A 112 -17.84 -4.22 13.94
CA ALA A 112 -17.42 -3.63 15.20
C ALA A 112 -18.50 -2.68 15.75
N ARG A 113 -19.06 -1.81 14.91
CA ARG A 113 -20.13 -0.88 15.32
C ARG A 113 -21.40 -1.60 15.77
N PHE A 114 -21.79 -2.67 15.08
CA PHE A 114 -22.91 -3.51 15.50
C PHE A 114 -22.64 -4.19 16.84
N ALA A 115 -21.44 -4.77 17.02
CA ALA A 115 -21.05 -5.42 18.28
C ALA A 115 -20.95 -4.45 19.49
N HIS A 116 -20.87 -3.14 19.22
CA HIS A 116 -20.88 -2.08 20.23
C HIS A 116 -22.24 -1.37 20.36
N ASP A 117 -23.31 -1.94 19.80
CA ASP A 117 -24.68 -1.37 19.81
C ASP A 117 -24.75 0.07 19.23
N LEU A 118 -23.80 0.45 18.36
CA LEU A 118 -23.77 1.76 17.72
C LEU A 118 -24.69 1.85 16.49
N ILE A 119 -25.06 0.69 15.93
CA ILE A 119 -25.97 0.55 14.79
C ILE A 119 -26.87 -0.69 14.97
N SER A 120 -28.04 -0.70 14.33
CA SER A 120 -28.92 -1.87 14.31
C SER A 120 -28.49 -2.93 13.28
N LEU A 121 -28.97 -4.16 13.42
CA LEU A 121 -28.74 -5.22 12.45
C LEU A 121 -29.33 -4.87 11.07
N ASP A 122 -30.52 -4.27 11.02
CA ASP A 122 -31.17 -3.86 9.78
C ASP A 122 -30.34 -2.79 9.04
N TYR A 123 -29.84 -1.79 9.79
CA TYR A 123 -28.95 -0.78 9.23
C TYR A 123 -27.65 -1.42 8.71
N ALA A 124 -27.08 -2.35 9.47
CA ALA A 124 -25.87 -3.06 9.07
C ALA A 124 -26.08 -3.87 7.77
N ALA A 125 -27.18 -4.61 7.67
CA ALA A 125 -27.51 -5.39 6.49
C ALA A 125 -27.73 -4.48 5.26
N GLU A 126 -28.45 -3.37 5.43
CA GLU A 126 -28.73 -2.43 4.34
C GLU A 126 -27.45 -1.76 3.83
N MET A 127 -26.65 -1.16 4.73
CA MET A 127 -25.43 -0.46 4.33
C MET A 127 -24.39 -1.42 3.74
N GLY A 128 -24.24 -2.61 4.32
CA GLY A 128 -23.34 -3.65 3.81
C GLY A 128 -23.69 -4.11 2.39
N CYS A 129 -24.98 -4.19 2.06
CA CYS A 129 -25.43 -4.56 0.71
C CYS A 129 -25.16 -3.45 -0.32
N ARG A 130 -25.31 -2.18 0.08
CA ARG A 130 -25.29 -1.04 -0.83
C ARG A 130 -23.91 -0.43 -1.06
N ALA A 131 -22.99 -0.57 -0.12
CA ALA A 131 -21.66 0.08 -0.16
C ALA A 131 -20.82 -0.29 -1.40
N CYS A 132 -21.05 -1.46 -2.00
CA CYS A 132 -20.32 -1.97 -3.18
C CYS A 132 -21.26 -2.17 -4.40
N GLY A 133 -22.22 -1.27 -4.60
CA GLY A 133 -23.33 -1.47 -5.57
C GLY A 133 -23.04 -1.16 -7.05
N SER A 134 -21.87 -0.65 -7.43
CA SER A 134 -21.58 -0.31 -8.84
C SER A 134 -20.99 -1.50 -9.63
N ALA A 135 -20.92 -1.37 -10.96
CA ALA A 135 -20.56 -2.46 -11.89
C ALA A 135 -19.09 -2.95 -11.82
N GLY A 136 -18.32 -2.56 -10.80
CA GLY A 136 -16.92 -2.95 -10.61
C GLY A 136 -16.06 -1.83 -10.01
N GLY A 137 -14.76 -1.88 -10.30
CA GLY A 137 -13.77 -0.92 -9.81
C GLY A 137 -13.14 -1.28 -8.46
N GLY A 138 -12.09 -0.54 -8.10
CA GLY A 138 -11.46 -0.63 -6.79
C GLY A 138 -12.27 0.16 -5.76
N CYS A 139 -11.99 -0.03 -4.48
CA CYS A 139 -12.69 0.68 -3.41
C CYS A 139 -12.70 2.20 -3.64
N GLN A 140 -13.80 2.87 -3.29
CA GLN A 140 -14.03 4.29 -3.56
C GLN A 140 -13.35 5.24 -2.55
N PHE A 141 -12.28 4.77 -1.92
CA PHE A 141 -11.37 5.51 -1.05
C PHE A 141 -9.93 5.30 -1.50
N LEU A 142 -9.00 6.13 -1.01
CA LEU A 142 -7.59 6.09 -1.35
C LEU A 142 -6.84 4.95 -0.63
N GLY A 143 -7.31 3.71 -0.83
CA GLY A 143 -6.65 2.46 -0.44
C GLY A 143 -5.59 2.01 -1.44
N THR A 144 -5.15 0.75 -1.34
CA THR A 144 -4.08 0.23 -2.23
C THR A 144 -4.51 0.17 -3.68
N ALA A 145 -5.72 -0.30 -3.98
CA ALA A 145 -6.26 -0.31 -5.35
C ALA A 145 -6.20 1.08 -6.01
N ALA A 146 -6.76 2.11 -5.36
CA ALA A 146 -6.75 3.48 -5.86
C ALA A 146 -5.33 4.07 -5.95
N THR A 147 -4.51 3.87 -4.91
CA THR A 147 -3.14 4.40 -4.88
C THR A 147 -2.25 3.74 -5.94
N THR A 148 -2.46 2.46 -6.25
CA THR A 148 -1.71 1.79 -7.32
C THR A 148 -2.06 2.36 -8.69
N GLN A 149 -3.32 2.74 -8.93
CA GLN A 149 -3.69 3.43 -10.16
C GLN A 149 -2.98 4.78 -10.28
N VAL A 150 -2.91 5.54 -9.18
CA VAL A 150 -2.16 6.80 -9.10
C VAL A 150 -0.69 6.59 -9.43
N VAL A 151 -0.06 5.57 -8.85
CA VAL A 151 1.35 5.21 -9.10
C VAL A 151 1.57 4.75 -10.55
N ALA A 152 0.65 3.97 -11.12
CA ALA A 152 0.76 3.52 -12.51
C ALA A 152 0.80 4.69 -13.51
N GLU A 153 -0.07 5.68 -13.29
CA GLU A 153 -0.06 6.90 -14.10
C GLU A 153 1.18 7.75 -13.83
N ALA A 154 1.63 7.82 -12.56
CA ALA A 154 2.81 8.60 -12.19
C ALA A 154 4.13 8.04 -12.73
N LEU A 155 4.24 6.72 -12.85
CA LEU A 155 5.33 6.03 -13.55
C LEU A 155 5.30 6.25 -15.07
N GLY A 156 4.26 6.91 -15.60
CA GLY A 156 4.06 7.06 -17.03
C GLY A 156 3.57 5.79 -17.72
N MET A 157 3.17 4.75 -16.99
CA MET A 157 2.69 3.46 -17.53
C MET A 157 1.20 3.48 -17.95
N ALA A 158 0.45 4.48 -17.53
CA ALA A 158 -0.95 4.69 -17.89
C ALA A 158 -1.14 6.07 -18.52
N LEU A 159 -2.15 6.23 -19.39
CA LEU A 159 -2.41 7.50 -20.04
C LEU A 159 -2.79 8.60 -19.03
N PRO A 160 -2.49 9.88 -19.32
CA PRO A 160 -2.92 10.99 -18.47
C PRO A 160 -4.44 10.99 -18.22
N HIS A 161 -4.82 11.26 -16.97
CA HIS A 161 -6.19 11.26 -16.46
C HIS A 161 -6.93 9.92 -16.63
N SER A 162 -6.23 8.83 -16.27
CA SER A 162 -6.75 7.45 -16.29
C SER A 162 -6.97 6.88 -14.89
N ALA A 163 -6.11 7.19 -13.93
CA ALA A 163 -6.27 6.73 -12.56
C ALA A 163 -7.59 7.23 -11.97
N LEU A 164 -8.27 6.38 -11.20
CA LEU A 164 -9.51 6.71 -10.47
C LEU A 164 -10.73 6.98 -11.37
N ALA A 165 -10.69 6.59 -12.65
CA ALA A 165 -11.83 6.75 -13.52
C ALA A 165 -13.09 6.03 -12.98
N PRO A 166 -14.29 6.63 -13.10
CA PRO A 166 -15.52 6.02 -12.62
C PRO A 166 -15.81 4.74 -13.41
N SER A 167 -15.75 3.59 -12.75
CA SER A 167 -15.94 2.29 -13.41
C SER A 167 -17.35 2.17 -14.01
N GLY A 168 -17.45 1.51 -15.17
CA GLY A 168 -18.72 1.35 -15.89
C GLY A 168 -19.17 2.57 -16.72
N GLU A 169 -18.58 3.75 -16.51
CA GLU A 169 -18.97 4.96 -17.24
C GLU A 169 -18.36 5.05 -18.66
N PRO A 170 -18.93 5.85 -19.57
CA PRO A 170 -18.38 6.04 -20.92
C PRO A 170 -16.90 6.46 -20.94
N ILE A 171 -16.47 7.29 -19.99
CA ILE A 171 -15.09 7.76 -19.90
C ILE A 171 -14.09 6.64 -19.57
N TRP A 172 -14.55 5.62 -18.84
CA TRP A 172 -13.76 4.44 -18.50
C TRP A 172 -13.58 3.53 -19.74
N LEU A 173 -14.63 3.35 -20.53
CA LEU A 173 -14.54 2.64 -21.81
C LEU A 173 -13.69 3.38 -22.84
N ASP A 174 -13.79 4.71 -22.89
CA ASP A 174 -12.94 5.58 -23.72
C ASP A 174 -11.45 5.41 -23.39
N MET A 175 -11.09 5.22 -22.11
CA MET A 175 -9.70 4.98 -21.74
C MET A 175 -9.15 3.66 -22.29
N ALA A 176 -9.92 2.57 -22.30
CA ALA A 176 -9.48 1.33 -22.95
C ALA A 176 -9.25 1.53 -24.46
N HIS A 177 -10.12 2.30 -25.11
CA HIS A 177 -9.97 2.63 -26.54
C HIS A 177 -8.70 3.44 -26.78
N ARG A 178 -8.49 4.55 -26.06
CA ARG A 178 -7.30 5.41 -26.23
C ARG A 178 -6.01 4.69 -25.88
N SER A 179 -6.02 3.85 -24.84
CA SER A 179 -4.84 3.06 -24.46
C SER A 179 -4.49 2.04 -25.53
N ALA A 180 -5.47 1.50 -26.25
CA ALA A 180 -5.19 0.59 -27.36
C ALA A 180 -4.54 1.33 -28.54
N LEU A 181 -5.00 2.54 -28.85
CA LEU A 181 -4.36 3.41 -29.85
C LEU A 181 -2.93 3.75 -29.43
N ALA A 182 -2.73 4.19 -28.19
CA ALA A 182 -1.42 4.52 -27.66
C ALA A 182 -0.45 3.32 -27.71
N LEU A 183 -0.91 2.10 -27.41
CA LEU A 183 -0.08 0.90 -27.54
C LEU A 183 0.36 0.64 -28.99
N ILE A 184 -0.54 0.86 -29.95
CA ILE A 184 -0.23 0.73 -31.38
C ILE A 184 0.81 1.78 -31.79
N ASP A 185 0.67 3.01 -31.30
CA ASP A 185 1.60 4.11 -31.58
C ASP A 185 2.98 3.87 -30.95
N LEU A 186 3.04 3.39 -29.70
CA LEU A 186 4.29 2.99 -29.04
C LEU A 186 5.00 1.89 -29.83
N LYS A 187 4.25 0.90 -30.32
CA LYS A 187 4.77 -0.17 -31.19
C LYS A 187 5.27 0.39 -32.53
N GLY A 188 4.55 1.33 -33.14
CA GLY A 188 4.96 1.99 -34.37
C GLY A 188 6.23 2.83 -34.20
N SER A 189 6.37 3.45 -33.04
CA SER A 189 7.51 4.32 -32.67
C SER A 189 8.69 3.54 -32.07
N GLY A 190 8.52 2.24 -31.81
CA GLY A 190 9.55 1.40 -31.21
C GLY A 190 9.90 1.79 -29.78
N ILE A 191 8.93 2.29 -28.99
CA ILE A 191 9.12 2.72 -27.59
C ILE A 191 8.78 1.53 -26.66
N PRO A 192 9.79 0.89 -26.04
CA PRO A 192 9.60 -0.20 -25.11
C PRO A 192 9.35 0.32 -23.67
N MET A 193 8.84 -0.54 -22.80
CA MET A 193 8.54 -0.19 -21.40
C MET A 193 9.77 0.28 -20.60
N ARG A 194 10.97 -0.23 -20.90
CA ARG A 194 12.22 0.20 -20.23
C ARG A 194 12.61 1.66 -20.50
N ASP A 195 12.10 2.26 -21.58
CA ASP A 195 12.36 3.67 -21.91
C ASP A 195 11.40 4.60 -21.12
N ILE A 196 10.30 4.04 -20.60
CA ILE A 196 9.31 4.72 -19.76
C ILE A 196 9.69 4.56 -18.28
N LEU A 197 10.03 3.33 -17.88
CA LEU A 197 10.43 3.00 -16.51
C LEU A 197 11.90 3.33 -16.26
N THR A 198 12.14 4.57 -15.84
CA THR A 198 13.46 5.10 -15.52
C THR A 198 13.58 5.45 -14.03
N PRO A 199 14.79 5.68 -13.50
CA PRO A 199 14.96 6.19 -12.13
C PRO A 199 14.19 7.50 -11.88
N HIS A 200 14.17 8.42 -12.85
CA HIS A 200 13.42 9.66 -12.75
C HIS A 200 11.89 9.45 -12.74
N ALA A 201 11.38 8.49 -13.52
CA ALA A 201 9.97 8.12 -13.47
C ALA A 201 9.58 7.50 -12.10
N LEU A 202 10.49 6.71 -11.53
CA LEU A 202 10.34 6.15 -10.19
C LEU A 202 10.29 7.24 -9.10
N GLU A 203 11.20 8.22 -9.15
CA GLU A 203 11.21 9.37 -8.24
C GLU A 203 9.92 10.21 -8.37
N ASN A 204 9.47 10.48 -9.60
CA ASN A 204 8.19 11.14 -9.85
C ASN A 204 7.02 10.37 -9.21
N ALA A 205 7.00 9.04 -9.34
CA ALA A 205 5.96 8.21 -8.75
C ALA A 205 5.96 8.24 -7.21
N MET A 206 7.14 8.31 -6.58
CA MET A 206 7.26 8.49 -5.13
C MET A 206 6.73 9.85 -4.68
N LEU A 207 7.08 10.93 -5.38
CA LEU A 207 6.59 12.28 -5.10
C LEU A 207 5.07 12.37 -5.21
N VAL A 208 4.50 11.78 -6.26
CA VAL A 208 3.05 11.75 -6.45
C VAL A 208 2.36 10.90 -5.38
N HIS A 209 2.93 9.74 -5.01
CA HIS A 209 2.41 8.93 -3.90
C HIS A 209 2.32 9.73 -2.59
N ALA A 210 3.39 10.47 -2.25
CA ALA A 210 3.43 11.32 -1.06
C ALA A 210 2.44 12.50 -1.15
N ALA A 211 2.33 13.14 -2.32
CA ALA A 211 1.38 14.23 -2.55
C ALA A 211 -0.09 13.77 -2.42
N PHE A 212 -0.40 12.52 -2.77
CA PHE A 212 -1.74 11.95 -2.55
C PHE A 212 -1.95 11.51 -1.09
N GLY A 213 -0.88 11.23 -0.34
CA GLY A 213 -0.97 10.56 0.95
C GLY A 213 -1.42 9.10 0.83
N GLY A 214 -0.90 8.42 -0.20
CA GLY A 214 -1.34 7.10 -0.64
C GLY A 214 -1.22 5.98 0.41
N SER A 215 -1.73 4.81 0.07
CA SER A 215 -1.60 3.60 0.89
C SER A 215 -0.13 3.28 1.20
N THR A 216 0.12 2.85 2.43
CA THR A 216 1.41 2.36 2.93
C THR A 216 1.87 1.09 2.22
N ASN A 217 0.97 0.28 1.66
CA ASN A 217 1.29 -0.90 0.88
C ASN A 217 2.15 -0.59 -0.37
N LEU A 218 2.13 0.64 -0.88
CA LEU A 218 2.97 1.03 -2.02
C LEU A 218 4.45 1.13 -1.66
N LEU A 219 4.79 1.18 -0.37
CA LEU A 219 6.17 1.01 0.10
C LEU A 219 6.68 -0.42 -0.13
N LEU A 220 5.80 -1.39 -0.41
CA LEU A 220 6.16 -2.73 -0.84
C LEU A 220 6.08 -2.86 -2.36
N HIS A 221 5.06 -2.25 -2.99
CA HIS A 221 4.81 -2.41 -4.42
C HIS A 221 5.76 -1.60 -5.30
N ILE A 222 6.13 -0.38 -4.92
CA ILE A 222 7.05 0.45 -5.69
C ILE A 222 8.45 -0.19 -5.75
N PRO A 223 9.06 -0.63 -4.63
CA PRO A 223 10.28 -1.44 -4.67
C PRO A 223 10.15 -2.69 -5.54
N ALA A 224 9.00 -3.38 -5.48
CA ALA A 224 8.78 -4.57 -6.29
C ALA A 224 8.70 -4.29 -7.81
N ILE A 225 8.11 -3.17 -8.20
CA ILE A 225 8.06 -2.71 -9.59
C ILE A 225 9.46 -2.28 -10.05
N ALA A 226 10.19 -1.54 -9.22
CA ALA A 226 11.57 -1.12 -9.48
C ALA A 226 12.48 -2.34 -9.72
N HIS A 227 12.44 -3.33 -8.82
CA HIS A 227 13.16 -4.60 -8.96
C HIS A 227 12.80 -5.31 -10.27
N ALA A 228 11.51 -5.41 -10.59
CA ALA A 228 11.07 -6.05 -11.83
C ALA A 228 11.56 -5.32 -13.10
N ALA A 229 11.72 -3.99 -13.04
CA ALA A 229 12.29 -3.17 -14.12
C ALA A 229 13.83 -3.20 -14.17
N GLY A 230 14.51 -3.84 -13.21
CA GLY A 230 15.96 -3.78 -13.07
C GLY A 230 16.48 -2.43 -12.54
N LEU A 231 15.62 -1.65 -11.90
CA LEU A 231 15.96 -0.38 -11.25
C LEU A 231 16.30 -0.61 -9.77
N THR A 232 17.10 0.28 -9.20
CA THR A 232 17.40 0.28 -7.76
C THR A 232 16.13 0.55 -6.95
N PRO A 233 15.74 -0.36 -6.02
CA PRO A 233 14.59 -0.12 -5.16
C PRO A 233 14.82 1.07 -4.21
N PRO A 234 13.81 1.91 -3.94
CA PRO A 234 13.95 3.03 -3.01
C PRO A 234 14.20 2.57 -1.57
N THR A 235 15.12 3.24 -0.89
CA THR A 235 15.44 3.01 0.52
C THR A 235 14.53 3.83 1.45
N VAL A 236 14.55 3.53 2.75
CA VAL A 236 13.86 4.34 3.78
C VAL A 236 14.29 5.80 3.74
N ARG A 237 15.57 6.08 3.44
CA ARG A 237 16.08 7.46 3.35
C ARG A 237 15.46 8.21 2.17
N ASP A 238 15.28 7.53 1.04
CA ASP A 238 14.65 8.12 -0.15
C ASP A 238 13.18 8.46 0.14
N TRP A 239 12.48 7.56 0.83
CA TRP A 239 11.11 7.82 1.28
C TRP A 239 11.01 8.98 2.27
N GLN A 240 11.93 9.09 3.22
CA GLN A 240 11.98 10.21 4.16
C GLN A 240 12.23 11.54 3.42
N ALA A 241 13.16 11.57 2.46
CA ALA A 241 13.44 12.75 1.65
C ALA A 241 12.22 13.19 0.85
N VAL A 242 11.54 12.25 0.19
CA VAL A 242 10.30 12.52 -0.56
C VAL A 242 9.18 13.03 0.36
N ASN A 243 8.91 12.38 1.49
CA ASN A 243 7.84 12.81 2.38
C ASN A 243 8.09 14.18 3.04
N ARG A 244 9.35 14.63 3.12
CA ARG A 244 9.74 15.97 3.58
C ARG A 244 9.66 17.04 2.49
N SER A 245 9.89 16.68 1.23
CA SER A 245 9.90 17.63 0.11
C SER A 245 8.49 18.08 -0.31
N VAL A 246 7.47 17.23 -0.11
CA VAL A 246 6.11 17.49 -0.56
C VAL A 246 5.07 17.29 0.56
N PRO A 247 4.21 18.27 0.86
CA PRO A 247 3.06 18.04 1.72
C PRO A 247 1.98 17.27 0.95
N ARG A 248 1.04 16.63 1.65
CA ARG A 248 -0.15 16.09 0.98
C ARG A 248 -0.93 17.23 0.33
N LEU A 249 -1.30 17.05 -0.94
CA LEU A 249 -2.02 18.00 -1.78
C LEU A 249 -3.48 17.60 -2.03
N VAL A 250 -3.83 16.35 -1.72
CA VAL A 250 -5.14 15.76 -2.01
C VAL A 250 -5.92 15.51 -0.73
N ASP A 251 -7.13 16.06 -0.64
CA ASP A 251 -8.13 15.73 0.37
C ASP A 251 -9.00 14.60 -0.19
N ALA A 252 -8.82 13.39 0.33
CA ALA A 252 -9.48 12.19 -0.16
C ALA A 252 -9.66 11.18 0.96
N LEU A 253 -10.85 10.57 1.07
CA LEU A 253 -11.15 9.52 2.05
C LEU A 253 -10.06 8.42 2.03
N PRO A 254 -9.54 7.96 3.19
CA PRO A 254 -9.86 8.39 4.56
C PRO A 254 -9.00 9.57 5.05
N ASN A 255 -8.14 10.12 4.21
CA ASN A 255 -7.28 11.25 4.53
C ASN A 255 -8.06 12.57 4.33
N GLY A 256 -8.68 13.06 5.41
CA GLY A 256 -9.47 14.30 5.40
C GLY A 256 -8.69 15.58 5.07
N PRO A 257 -9.22 16.77 5.39
CA PRO A 257 -10.29 16.99 6.35
C PRO A 257 -11.71 16.71 5.84
N ARG A 258 -11.99 16.80 4.53
CA ARG A 258 -13.35 16.67 3.97
C ARG A 258 -13.68 15.26 3.50
N ASN A 259 -12.68 14.41 3.31
CA ASN A 259 -12.83 12.98 2.97
C ASN A 259 -13.54 12.77 1.63
N HIS A 260 -13.08 13.43 0.57
CA HIS A 260 -13.68 13.26 -0.75
C HIS A 260 -13.48 11.83 -1.28
N PRO A 261 -14.53 11.14 -1.79
CA PRO A 261 -14.36 9.84 -2.44
C PRO A 261 -13.51 9.99 -3.71
N THR A 262 -12.84 8.90 -4.11
CA THR A 262 -11.87 8.91 -5.21
C THR A 262 -12.45 9.37 -6.55
N VAL A 263 -13.74 9.15 -6.80
CA VAL A 263 -14.42 9.69 -8.00
C VAL A 263 -14.41 11.22 -8.04
N GLN A 264 -14.53 11.90 -6.89
CA GLN A 264 -14.43 13.36 -6.84
C GLN A 264 -12.99 13.83 -7.10
N VAL A 265 -11.99 13.06 -6.64
CA VAL A 265 -10.58 13.30 -6.97
C VAL A 265 -10.33 13.17 -8.47
N PHE A 266 -10.95 12.18 -9.13
CA PHE A 266 -10.92 12.06 -10.59
C PHE A 266 -11.46 13.31 -11.26
N PHE A 267 -12.67 13.75 -10.91
CA PHE A 267 -13.26 14.94 -11.52
C PHE A 267 -12.53 16.26 -11.18
N ALA A 268 -11.83 16.33 -10.04
CA ALA A 268 -10.96 17.46 -9.72
C ALA A 268 -9.72 17.55 -10.63
N GLY A 269 -9.36 16.43 -11.27
CA GLY A 269 -8.29 16.34 -12.25
C GLY A 269 -7.27 15.23 -11.99
N ALA A 270 -7.45 14.41 -10.96
CA ALA A 270 -6.64 13.23 -10.65
C ALA A 270 -5.12 13.50 -10.60
N VAL A 271 -4.33 12.54 -11.06
CA VAL A 271 -2.86 12.56 -11.10
C VAL A 271 -2.28 13.77 -11.86
N PRO A 272 -2.74 14.14 -13.07
CA PRO A 272 -2.08 15.22 -13.80
C PRO A 272 -2.30 16.57 -13.14
N GLU A 273 -3.43 16.79 -12.46
CA GLU A 273 -3.65 18.02 -11.68
C GLU A 273 -2.70 18.11 -10.47
N VAL A 274 -2.46 17.00 -9.78
CA VAL A 274 -1.45 16.95 -8.70
C VAL A 274 -0.05 17.24 -9.27
N MET A 275 0.29 16.64 -10.40
CA MET A 275 1.57 16.87 -11.06
C MET A 275 1.76 18.31 -11.54
N VAL A 276 0.70 19.03 -11.93
CA VAL A 276 0.78 20.48 -12.21
C VAL A 276 1.24 21.25 -10.96
N HIS A 277 0.74 20.90 -9.78
CA HIS A 277 1.20 21.52 -8.53
C HIS A 277 2.63 21.14 -8.16
N LEU A 278 3.04 19.88 -8.37
CA LEU A 278 4.42 19.44 -8.14
C LEU A 278 5.41 20.08 -9.12
N ARG A 279 5.02 20.27 -10.38
CA ARG A 279 5.79 21.05 -11.37
C ARG A 279 5.97 22.49 -10.92
N ALA A 280 4.94 23.12 -10.36
CA ALA A 280 5.05 24.48 -9.81
C ALA A 280 5.96 24.56 -8.56
N MET A 281 6.27 23.42 -7.94
CA MET A 281 7.24 23.30 -6.85
C MET A 281 8.64 22.92 -7.32
N ASP A 282 8.86 22.76 -8.64
CA ASP A 282 10.13 22.34 -9.25
C ASP A 282 10.61 20.96 -8.75
N LEU A 283 9.67 20.04 -8.50
CA LEU A 283 9.97 18.70 -7.97
C LEU A 283 9.98 17.59 -9.03
N LEU A 284 9.37 17.81 -10.20
CA LEU A 284 9.17 16.75 -11.19
C LEU A 284 10.26 16.74 -12.26
N HIS A 285 10.67 15.54 -12.65
CA HIS A 285 11.42 15.29 -13.88
C HIS A 285 10.47 15.30 -15.07
N LEU A 286 10.48 16.38 -15.86
CA LEU A 286 9.51 16.61 -16.92
C LEU A 286 9.85 15.93 -18.26
N ASP A 287 11.10 15.53 -18.45
CA ASP A 287 11.65 14.95 -19.68
C ASP A 287 11.40 13.44 -19.79
N VAL A 288 10.88 12.79 -18.74
CA VAL A 288 10.59 11.35 -18.75
C VAL A 288 9.54 11.00 -19.82
N MET A 289 9.80 9.95 -20.58
CA MET A 289 8.86 9.41 -21.57
C MET A 289 7.66 8.76 -20.88
N THR A 290 6.48 8.82 -21.49
CA THR A 290 5.27 8.15 -21.00
C THR A 290 4.62 7.29 -22.10
N VAL A 291 3.62 6.49 -21.73
CA VAL A 291 2.87 5.66 -22.68
C VAL A 291 2.07 6.45 -23.73
N SER A 292 1.94 7.78 -23.61
CA SER A 292 1.37 8.58 -24.71
C SER A 292 2.36 8.78 -25.88
N GLY A 293 3.61 8.34 -25.73
CA GLY A 293 4.69 8.62 -26.68
C GLY A 293 5.23 10.06 -26.58
N GLN A 294 4.82 10.79 -25.55
CA GLN A 294 5.25 12.16 -25.24
C GLN A 294 5.88 12.19 -23.85
N THR A 295 6.71 13.21 -23.62
CA THR A 295 7.30 13.50 -22.32
C THR A 295 6.24 13.88 -21.29
N LEU A 296 6.54 13.74 -19.99
CA LEU A 296 5.64 14.19 -18.93
C LEU A 296 5.32 15.68 -19.06
N GLY A 297 6.30 16.52 -19.38
CA GLY A 297 6.13 17.97 -19.58
C GLY A 297 5.08 18.29 -20.64
N GLU A 298 5.17 17.65 -21.81
CA GLU A 298 4.21 17.82 -22.92
C GLU A 298 2.80 17.37 -22.52
N ASN A 299 2.69 16.25 -21.80
CA ASN A 299 1.40 15.79 -21.29
C ASN A 299 0.78 16.76 -20.28
N LEU A 300 1.58 17.39 -19.42
CA LEU A 300 1.10 18.40 -18.47
C LEU A 300 0.71 19.71 -19.15
N ASP A 301 1.44 20.13 -20.18
CA ASP A 301 1.08 21.29 -21.01
C ASP A 301 -0.27 21.06 -21.71
N TRP A 302 -0.46 19.87 -22.27
CA TRP A 302 -1.76 19.45 -22.82
C TRP A 302 -2.86 19.47 -21.76
N TRP A 303 -2.62 18.86 -20.58
CA TRP A 303 -3.63 18.74 -19.53
C TRP A 303 -4.13 20.11 -19.07
N ALA A 304 -3.21 21.06 -18.84
CA ALA A 304 -3.51 22.41 -18.37
C ALA A 304 -4.53 23.14 -19.27
N GLN A 305 -4.48 22.88 -20.58
CA GLN A 305 -5.34 23.51 -21.59
C GLN A 305 -6.50 22.61 -22.05
N SER A 306 -6.56 21.36 -21.58
CA SER A 306 -7.48 20.37 -22.12
C SER A 306 -8.95 20.68 -21.82
N ARG A 307 -9.83 20.44 -22.80
CA ARG A 307 -11.29 20.49 -22.59
C ARG A 307 -11.75 19.48 -21.55
N ARG A 308 -11.09 18.32 -21.46
CA ARG A 308 -11.38 17.27 -20.47
C ARG A 308 -11.23 17.79 -19.05
N ARG A 309 -10.13 18.49 -18.74
CA ARG A 309 -9.90 19.16 -17.45
C ARG A 309 -11.03 20.12 -17.10
N GLN A 310 -11.40 21.00 -18.03
CA GLN A 310 -12.44 22.01 -17.82
C GLN A 310 -13.79 21.36 -17.51
N VAL A 311 -14.23 20.40 -18.35
CA VAL A 311 -15.53 19.73 -18.21
C VAL A 311 -15.61 18.94 -16.90
N CYS A 312 -14.56 18.19 -16.53
CA CYS A 312 -14.58 17.39 -15.32
C CYS A 312 -14.73 18.28 -14.07
N ARG A 313 -13.97 19.38 -14.01
CA ARG A 313 -14.01 20.32 -12.89
C ARG A 313 -15.32 21.10 -12.82
N GLU A 314 -15.87 21.49 -13.97
CA GLU A 314 -17.19 22.14 -14.06
C GLU A 314 -18.30 21.20 -13.57
N ARG A 315 -18.29 19.92 -13.96
CA ARG A 315 -19.24 18.92 -13.47
C ARG A 315 -19.12 18.69 -11.96
N LEU A 316 -17.90 18.64 -11.41
CA LEU A 316 -17.70 18.53 -9.97
C LEU A 316 -18.33 19.72 -9.22
N MET A 317 -18.14 20.94 -9.73
CA MET A 317 -18.73 22.15 -9.15
C MET A 317 -20.25 22.20 -9.27
N THR A 318 -20.81 21.77 -10.41
CA THR A 318 -22.24 21.97 -10.71
C THR A 318 -23.12 20.81 -10.25
N GLU A 319 -22.70 19.56 -10.50
CA GLU A 319 -23.47 18.35 -10.19
C GLU A 319 -23.23 17.93 -8.73
N ALA A 320 -21.97 17.85 -8.31
CA ALA A 320 -21.63 17.42 -6.95
C ALA A 320 -21.56 18.58 -5.93
N ARG A 321 -21.58 19.83 -6.39
CA ARG A 321 -21.45 21.04 -5.54
C ARG A 321 -20.16 21.04 -4.71
N VAL A 322 -19.09 20.47 -5.27
CA VAL A 322 -17.77 20.41 -4.66
C VAL A 322 -16.84 21.31 -5.45
N ASP A 323 -16.11 22.19 -4.76
CA ASP A 323 -15.05 22.99 -5.39
C ASP A 323 -13.80 22.09 -5.61
N PRO A 324 -13.36 21.85 -6.86
CA PRO A 324 -12.13 21.14 -7.16
C PRO A 324 -10.89 21.68 -6.42
N GLY A 325 -10.84 22.98 -6.14
CA GLY A 325 -9.76 23.62 -5.38
C GLY A 325 -9.72 23.23 -3.90
N ASN A 326 -10.76 22.58 -3.38
CA ASN A 326 -10.79 21.96 -2.06
C ASN A 326 -10.50 20.45 -2.10
N VAL A 327 -10.37 19.85 -3.28
CA VAL A 327 -10.04 18.42 -3.46
C VAL A 327 -8.55 18.26 -3.76
N ILE A 328 -8.03 19.01 -4.74
CA ILE A 328 -6.62 19.03 -5.11
C ILE A 328 -6.11 20.47 -4.96
N MET A 329 -5.09 20.64 -4.12
CA MET A 329 -4.62 21.95 -3.66
C MET A 329 -3.15 22.16 -3.99
N GLY A 330 -2.75 23.41 -4.24
CA GLY A 330 -1.34 23.80 -4.17
C GLY A 330 -0.81 23.77 -2.73
N ALA A 331 0.50 23.59 -2.55
CA ALA A 331 1.15 23.34 -1.26
C ALA A 331 0.79 24.36 -0.15
N GLN A 332 0.73 25.65 -0.46
CA GLN A 332 0.37 26.67 0.54
C GLN A 332 -1.09 26.52 1.00
N THR A 333 -2.02 26.28 0.07
CA THR A 333 -3.44 26.06 0.40
C THR A 333 -3.62 24.77 1.16
N ALA A 334 -2.91 23.70 0.77
CA ALA A 334 -2.93 22.41 1.46
C ALA A 334 -2.51 22.55 2.93
N ARG A 335 -1.38 23.21 3.20
CA ARG A 335 -0.91 23.48 4.57
C ARG A 335 -1.92 24.29 5.40
N ARG A 336 -2.50 25.35 4.81
CA ARG A 336 -3.56 26.15 5.48
C ARG A 336 -4.82 25.34 5.80
N ASN A 337 -5.12 24.31 5.01
CA ASN A 337 -6.24 23.40 5.25
C ASN A 337 -5.86 22.20 6.15
N GLY A 338 -4.65 22.19 6.74
CA GLY A 338 -4.22 21.14 7.66
C GLY A 338 -3.81 19.83 6.98
N LEU A 339 -3.51 19.85 5.67
CA LEU A 339 -2.94 18.69 5.00
C LEU A 339 -1.43 18.62 5.29
N SER A 340 -1.02 17.67 6.12
CA SER A 340 0.37 17.33 6.40
C SER A 340 0.80 16.06 5.67
N SER A 341 2.11 15.81 5.66
CA SER A 341 2.66 14.54 5.20
C SER A 341 2.10 13.38 6.05
N THR A 342 1.83 12.25 5.40
CA THR A 342 1.06 11.16 6.01
C THR A 342 1.91 10.10 6.66
N VAL A 343 3.15 9.91 6.20
CA VAL A 343 3.96 8.73 6.53
C VAL A 343 5.24 9.14 7.26
N ILE A 344 5.51 8.45 8.37
CA ILE A 344 6.76 8.55 9.12
C ILE A 344 7.37 7.15 9.22
N PHE A 345 8.70 7.08 9.23
CA PHE A 345 9.48 5.85 9.29
C PHE A 345 10.25 5.75 10.61
N PRO A 346 9.63 5.27 11.71
CA PRO A 346 10.31 5.14 12.99
C PRO A 346 11.46 4.15 12.92
N VAL A 347 12.53 4.42 13.67
CA VAL A 347 13.68 3.52 13.85
C VAL A 347 13.99 3.34 15.33
N GLY A 348 14.67 2.28 15.71
CA GLY A 348 15.06 2.07 17.10
C GLY A 348 15.50 0.65 17.35
N ASN A 349 15.78 0.30 18.61
CA ASN A 349 16.25 -1.05 18.91
C ASN A 349 15.20 -2.15 18.66
N LEU A 350 13.91 -1.78 18.60
CA LEU A 350 12.84 -2.71 18.20
C LEU A 350 12.64 -2.79 16.69
N ALA A 351 13.12 -1.80 15.93
CA ALA A 351 12.94 -1.70 14.49
C ALA A 351 14.24 -1.23 13.79
N PRO A 352 15.30 -2.06 13.79
CA PRO A 352 16.61 -1.66 13.26
C PRO A 352 16.63 -1.53 11.73
N GLU A 353 15.77 -2.24 10.98
CA GLU A 353 15.57 -1.99 9.54
C GLU A 353 14.54 -0.88 9.27
N GLY A 354 13.90 -0.40 10.34
CA GLY A 354 12.84 0.59 10.30
C GLY A 354 11.45 -0.02 10.53
N ALA A 355 10.49 0.88 10.65
CA ALA A 355 9.07 0.61 10.76
C ALA A 355 8.29 1.71 10.04
N LEU A 356 6.97 1.63 10.12
CA LEU A 356 6.09 2.51 9.39
C LEU A 356 4.88 2.93 10.22
N VAL A 357 4.58 4.22 10.26
CA VAL A 357 3.34 4.75 10.84
C VAL A 357 2.69 5.77 9.91
N LYS A 358 1.35 5.72 9.84
CA LYS A 358 0.58 6.78 9.21
C LYS A 358 0.20 7.84 10.25
N ALA A 359 1.01 8.89 10.36
CA ALA A 359 0.93 9.89 11.43
C ALA A 359 -0.39 10.69 11.43
N THR A 360 -1.07 10.79 10.28
CA THR A 360 -2.41 11.40 10.20
C THR A 360 -3.52 10.51 10.77
N GLY A 361 -3.24 9.23 11.03
CA GLY A 361 -4.16 8.28 11.67
C GLY A 361 -4.08 8.26 13.20
N ILE A 362 -3.19 9.06 13.80
CA ILE A 362 -3.08 9.23 15.25
C ILE A 362 -4.12 10.27 15.70
N ASP A 363 -4.96 9.94 16.68
CA ASP A 363 -5.97 10.85 17.22
C ASP A 363 -5.30 12.14 17.75
N PRO A 364 -5.75 13.34 17.33
CA PRO A 364 -5.18 14.60 17.79
C PRO A 364 -5.17 14.79 19.31
N ALA A 365 -6.07 14.12 20.04
CA ALA A 365 -6.16 14.22 21.50
C ALA A 365 -5.01 13.52 22.24
N VAL A 366 -4.20 12.71 21.55
CA VAL A 366 -2.99 12.07 22.12
C VAL A 366 -1.69 12.66 21.58
N ILE A 367 -1.78 13.78 20.88
CA ILE A 367 -0.64 14.54 20.36
C ILE A 367 -0.49 15.79 21.22
N ASP A 368 0.73 16.08 21.64
CA ASP A 368 1.01 17.24 22.48
C ASP A 368 1.02 18.57 21.70
N GLN A 369 1.29 19.66 22.42
CA GLN A 369 1.33 21.01 21.85
C GLN A 369 2.52 21.24 20.92
N GLU A 370 3.55 20.38 20.99
CA GLU A 370 4.74 20.40 20.13
C GLU A 370 4.56 19.51 18.88
N ASN A 371 3.32 19.03 18.65
CA ASN A 371 2.97 18.14 17.55
C ASN A 371 3.70 16.78 17.60
N ILE A 372 4.02 16.33 18.81
CA ILE A 372 4.69 15.07 19.09
C ILE A 372 3.68 14.10 19.73
N TYR A 373 3.66 12.87 19.23
CA TYR A 373 3.05 11.75 19.93
C TYR A 373 4.15 11.06 20.74
N HIS A 374 3.99 11.04 22.06
CA HIS A 374 4.88 10.32 22.97
C HIS A 374 4.08 9.38 23.85
N LEU A 375 4.51 8.13 23.92
CA LEU A 375 3.95 7.14 24.82
C LEU A 375 5.06 6.27 25.38
N ARG A 376 5.01 6.08 26.70
CA ARG A 376 5.76 5.03 27.39
C ARG A 376 4.77 4.10 28.07
N GLY A 377 4.72 2.85 27.61
CA GLY A 377 3.66 1.91 27.98
C GLY A 377 4.16 0.49 28.18
N SER A 378 3.35 -0.34 28.85
CA SER A 378 3.67 -1.74 29.11
C SER A 378 3.29 -2.61 27.91
N ALA A 379 4.20 -3.45 27.46
CA ALA A 379 3.96 -4.41 26.38
C ALA A 379 2.90 -5.44 26.78
N ARG A 380 1.99 -5.69 25.84
CA ARG A 380 1.05 -6.81 25.82
C ARG A 380 1.28 -7.58 24.53
N VAL A 381 1.97 -8.70 24.63
CA VAL A 381 2.49 -9.45 23.49
C VAL A 381 1.50 -10.52 23.06
N PHE A 382 1.18 -10.55 21.77
CA PHE A 382 0.26 -11.50 21.16
C PHE A 382 0.86 -12.08 19.89
N THR A 383 0.60 -13.36 19.63
CA THR A 383 1.02 -14.04 18.40
C THR A 383 -0.15 -14.30 17.45
N SER A 384 -1.34 -13.82 17.79
CA SER A 384 -2.53 -13.88 16.94
C SER A 384 -3.44 -12.68 17.17
N GLU A 385 -4.07 -12.22 16.10
CA GLU A 385 -5.03 -11.11 16.17
C GLU A 385 -6.24 -11.47 17.04
N LYS A 386 -6.65 -12.75 17.02
CA LYS A 386 -7.76 -13.28 17.81
C LYS A 386 -7.52 -13.13 19.31
N ASP A 387 -6.32 -13.43 19.79
CA ASP A 387 -5.99 -13.35 21.21
C ASP A 387 -5.89 -11.90 21.68
N ALA A 388 -5.29 -11.03 20.85
CA ALA A 388 -5.30 -9.59 21.09
C ALA A 388 -6.73 -9.03 21.19
N ILE A 389 -7.63 -9.44 20.29
CA ILE A 389 -9.06 -9.08 20.35
C ILE A 389 -9.73 -9.59 21.62
N ALA A 390 -9.46 -10.82 22.05
CA ALA A 390 -9.99 -11.35 23.30
C ALA A 390 -9.54 -10.48 24.49
N ALA A 391 -8.29 -10.05 24.50
CA ALA A 391 -7.75 -9.20 25.56
C ALA A 391 -8.35 -7.78 25.54
N VAL A 392 -8.57 -7.20 24.36
CA VAL A 392 -9.29 -5.92 24.17
C VAL A 392 -10.74 -6.01 24.66
N LYS A 393 -11.39 -7.17 24.46
CA LYS A 393 -12.75 -7.44 24.94
C LYS A 393 -12.83 -7.76 26.45
N GLY A 394 -11.70 -7.79 27.14
CA GLY A 394 -11.65 -8.12 28.56
C GLY A 394 -11.84 -9.61 28.88
N LEU A 395 -11.61 -10.49 27.91
CA LEU A 395 -11.76 -11.94 28.04
C LEU A 395 -10.47 -12.64 28.50
N THR A 396 -9.41 -11.87 28.76
CA THR A 396 -8.14 -12.36 29.31
C THR A 396 -7.87 -11.71 30.67
N ASP A 397 -7.05 -12.35 31.50
CA ASP A 397 -6.56 -11.78 32.75
C ASP A 397 -5.03 -11.64 32.71
N PRO A 398 -4.45 -10.42 32.73
CA PRO A 398 -5.15 -9.14 32.74
C PRO A 398 -5.77 -8.78 31.36
N PRO A 399 -6.81 -7.93 31.30
CA PRO A 399 -7.30 -7.36 30.04
C PRO A 399 -6.34 -6.28 29.52
N VAL A 400 -6.44 -5.89 28.25
CA VAL A 400 -5.73 -4.70 27.73
C VAL A 400 -6.29 -3.44 28.39
N ARG A 401 -5.41 -2.50 28.76
CA ARG A 401 -5.77 -1.26 29.45
C ARG A 401 -5.23 -0.02 28.72
N PRO A 402 -5.81 1.17 28.95
CA PRO A 402 -5.26 2.43 28.43
C PRO A 402 -3.80 2.61 28.89
N GLY A 403 -2.90 2.94 27.97
CA GLY A 403 -1.45 3.04 28.24
C GLY A 403 -0.66 1.75 27.99
N ASP A 404 -1.32 0.60 27.78
CA ASP A 404 -0.65 -0.61 27.28
C ASP A 404 -0.25 -0.42 25.80
N VAL A 405 0.80 -1.11 25.37
CA VAL A 405 1.20 -1.26 23.97
C VAL A 405 0.87 -2.66 23.50
N ILE A 406 -0.05 -2.80 22.55
CA ILE A 406 -0.29 -4.09 21.91
C ILE A 406 0.88 -4.40 20.98
N VAL A 407 1.56 -5.51 21.21
CA VAL A 407 2.67 -6.00 20.39
C VAL A 407 2.19 -7.26 19.68
N LEU A 408 1.83 -7.14 18.41
CA LEU A 408 1.39 -8.29 17.59
C LEU A 408 2.58 -8.80 16.77
N ILE A 409 3.13 -9.95 17.17
CA ILE A 409 4.31 -10.57 16.53
C ILE A 409 3.92 -11.82 15.73
N GLY A 410 4.77 -12.20 14.77
CA GLY A 410 4.51 -13.37 13.93
C GLY A 410 3.45 -13.12 12.88
N SER A 411 3.17 -11.84 12.57
CA SER A 411 2.27 -11.42 11.50
C SER A 411 3.04 -10.93 10.25
N GLY A 412 4.38 -11.06 10.25
CA GLY A 412 5.22 -10.79 9.09
C GLY A 412 5.10 -11.84 7.97
N PRO A 413 5.90 -11.71 6.89
CA PRO A 413 5.90 -12.65 5.76
C PRO A 413 6.00 -14.12 6.18
N LEU A 414 6.94 -14.49 7.06
CA LEU A 414 7.16 -15.88 7.48
C LEU A 414 6.01 -16.43 8.35
N GLY A 415 5.26 -15.56 9.02
CA GLY A 415 4.23 -15.95 9.97
C GLY A 415 2.86 -16.16 9.35
N THR A 416 2.42 -15.18 8.55
CA THR A 416 1.05 -15.14 8.01
C THR A 416 0.99 -14.72 6.54
N GLY A 417 2.11 -14.70 5.81
CA GLY A 417 2.14 -14.09 4.47
C GLY A 417 2.05 -12.55 4.52
N MET A 418 2.34 -11.97 5.69
CA MET A 418 2.25 -10.54 5.96
C MET A 418 0.81 -10.01 5.86
N GLU A 419 -0.11 -10.53 6.68
CA GLU A 419 -1.52 -10.10 6.66
C GLU A 419 -1.72 -8.61 7.03
N GLU A 420 -2.87 -8.03 6.67
CA GLU A 420 -3.28 -6.71 7.16
C GLU A 420 -4.04 -6.84 8.48
N THR A 421 -3.41 -6.42 9.58
CA THR A 421 -4.07 -6.28 10.87
C THR A 421 -5.21 -5.26 10.77
N TYR A 422 -6.42 -5.71 11.09
CA TYR A 422 -7.66 -4.98 10.84
C TYR A 422 -8.65 -5.10 11.98
N GLN A 423 -8.85 -6.30 12.50
CA GLN A 423 -9.83 -6.52 13.57
C GLN A 423 -9.46 -5.71 14.79
N ILE A 424 -8.18 -5.71 15.22
CA ILE A 424 -7.74 -4.95 16.41
C ILE A 424 -7.96 -3.45 16.20
N THR A 425 -7.51 -2.94 15.06
CA THR A 425 -7.57 -1.51 14.77
C THR A 425 -9.03 -1.03 14.64
N SER A 426 -9.90 -1.84 14.00
CA SER A 426 -11.35 -1.59 13.92
C SER A 426 -12.03 -1.64 15.29
N ALA A 427 -11.64 -2.55 16.18
CA ALA A 427 -12.23 -2.67 17.51
C ALA A 427 -11.85 -1.46 18.38
N LEU A 428 -10.55 -1.12 18.45
CA LEU A 428 -10.07 0.02 19.22
C LEU A 428 -10.66 1.35 18.75
N LYS A 429 -10.94 1.48 17.44
CA LYS A 429 -11.54 2.71 16.88
C LYS A 429 -12.86 3.10 17.53
N HIS A 430 -13.65 2.13 17.95
CA HIS A 430 -14.99 2.34 18.52
C HIS A 430 -15.01 2.22 20.05
N LEU A 431 -13.84 2.14 20.68
CA LEU A 431 -13.68 2.14 22.13
C LEU A 431 -13.25 3.54 22.62
N PRO A 432 -13.91 4.13 23.65
CA PRO A 432 -13.58 5.48 24.13
C PRO A 432 -12.12 5.67 24.54
N TRP A 433 -11.48 4.59 24.98
CA TRP A 433 -10.08 4.57 25.42
C TRP A 433 -9.10 4.05 24.36
N GLY A 434 -9.58 3.58 23.20
CA GLY A 434 -8.73 2.91 22.20
C GLY A 434 -7.61 3.78 21.64
N LYS A 435 -7.81 5.11 21.59
CA LYS A 435 -6.76 6.08 21.22
C LYS A 435 -5.52 6.08 22.12
N HIS A 436 -5.64 5.55 23.34
CA HIS A 436 -4.54 5.44 24.31
C HIS A 436 -3.80 4.10 24.27
N VAL A 437 -4.12 3.24 23.28
CA VAL A 437 -3.49 1.92 23.12
C VAL A 437 -2.87 1.85 21.73
N PRO A 438 -1.55 2.08 21.58
CA PRO A 438 -0.88 1.88 20.32
C PRO A 438 -0.71 0.40 20.00
N ILE A 439 -0.53 0.12 18.71
CA ILE A 439 -0.23 -1.21 18.18
C ILE A 439 1.11 -1.15 17.49
N ILE A 440 1.99 -2.11 17.78
CA ILE A 440 3.21 -2.36 17.02
C ILE A 440 3.19 -3.78 16.45
N THR A 441 3.60 -3.96 15.20
CA THR A 441 3.59 -5.26 14.53
C THR A 441 4.65 -5.40 13.44
N ASP A 442 5.13 -6.63 13.21
CA ASP A 442 5.93 -7.02 12.06
C ASP A 442 5.08 -7.29 10.78
N GLY A 443 3.74 -7.30 10.92
CA GLY A 443 2.79 -7.36 9.81
C GLY A 443 2.46 -5.99 9.19
N ARG A 444 1.34 -5.95 8.46
CA ARG A 444 0.76 -4.71 7.90
C ARG A 444 -0.42 -4.27 8.74
N PHE A 445 -0.86 -3.03 8.56
CA PHE A 445 -2.10 -2.54 9.19
C PHE A 445 -2.99 -1.87 8.16
N SER A 446 -4.29 -2.03 8.35
CA SER A 446 -5.29 -1.29 7.58
C SER A 446 -5.36 0.18 8.04
N GLY A 447 -5.80 1.07 7.16
CA GLY A 447 -5.93 2.51 7.44
C GLY A 447 -7.00 2.90 8.48
N VAL A 448 -7.62 1.95 9.16
CA VAL A 448 -8.66 2.16 10.17
C VAL A 448 -8.00 2.20 11.55
N SER A 449 -7.42 3.34 11.96
CA SER A 449 -6.79 3.50 13.28
C SER A 449 -7.38 4.68 14.07
N THR A 450 -7.25 4.64 15.41
CA THR A 450 -7.46 5.80 16.30
C THR A 450 -6.23 6.09 17.18
N GLY A 451 -5.41 5.08 17.50
CA GLY A 451 -4.09 5.27 18.11
C GLY A 451 -2.95 5.16 17.09
N ALA A 452 -1.71 5.31 17.57
CA ALA A 452 -0.54 5.02 16.74
C ALA A 452 -0.49 3.53 16.40
N CYS A 453 -0.56 3.22 15.10
CA CYS A 453 -0.41 1.87 14.56
C CYS A 453 0.88 1.83 13.74
N ILE A 454 1.87 1.09 14.26
CA ILE A 454 3.20 0.99 13.67
C ILE A 454 3.38 -0.41 13.12
N GLY A 455 3.52 -0.53 11.81
CA GLY A 455 3.70 -1.82 11.12
C GLY A 455 5.04 -1.92 10.42
N HIS A 456 5.22 -3.03 9.69
CA HIS A 456 6.41 -3.31 8.89
C HIS A 456 7.70 -3.28 9.73
N ILE A 457 7.61 -3.57 11.03
CA ILE A 457 8.80 -3.61 11.89
C ILE A 457 9.75 -4.67 11.35
N GLY A 458 10.93 -4.21 10.91
CA GLY A 458 11.98 -5.03 10.34
C GLY A 458 13.22 -5.10 11.23
N PRO A 459 13.89 -6.27 11.34
CA PRO A 459 13.47 -7.56 10.81
C PRO A 459 12.20 -8.09 11.49
N GLU A 460 11.43 -8.92 10.78
CA GLU A 460 10.24 -9.56 11.38
C GLU A 460 10.61 -10.53 12.52
N ALA A 461 9.67 -10.82 13.42
CA ALA A 461 9.92 -11.64 14.60
C ALA A 461 10.48 -13.03 14.25
N LEU A 462 9.88 -13.71 13.26
CA LEU A 462 10.28 -15.05 12.84
C LEU A 462 11.61 -15.08 12.05
N ALA A 463 12.07 -13.93 11.55
CA ALA A 463 13.40 -13.76 10.98
C ALA A 463 14.47 -13.43 12.05
N GLY A 464 14.11 -13.51 13.34
CA GLY A 464 15.02 -13.23 14.46
C GLY A 464 15.03 -11.76 14.90
N GLY A 465 14.10 -10.94 14.41
CA GLY A 465 13.98 -9.53 14.73
C GLY A 465 13.75 -9.25 16.23
N PRO A 466 14.21 -8.10 16.74
CA PRO A 466 14.12 -7.78 18.17
C PRO A 466 12.68 -7.74 18.71
N ILE A 467 11.70 -7.32 17.90
CA ILE A 467 10.28 -7.33 18.30
C ILE A 467 9.81 -8.71 18.77
N GLY A 468 10.31 -9.79 18.16
CA GLY A 468 10.00 -11.17 18.54
C GLY A 468 10.55 -11.62 19.89
N ARG A 469 11.29 -10.75 20.59
CA ARG A 469 11.93 -11.03 21.88
C ARG A 469 11.29 -10.26 23.02
N LEU A 470 10.32 -9.39 22.74
CA LEU A 470 9.54 -8.73 23.77
C LEU A 470 8.79 -9.74 24.65
N ARG A 471 8.46 -9.33 25.86
CA ARG A 471 7.67 -10.09 26.85
C ARG A 471 6.60 -9.17 27.43
N ASP A 472 5.53 -9.76 27.93
CA ASP A 472 4.54 -9.02 28.71
C ASP A 472 5.22 -8.26 29.87
N GLY A 473 4.86 -6.98 30.02
CA GLY A 473 5.44 -6.11 31.06
C GLY A 473 6.72 -5.37 30.67
N ASP A 474 7.34 -5.66 29.53
CA ASP A 474 8.44 -4.83 29.02
C ASP A 474 7.93 -3.41 28.74
N GLY A 475 8.69 -2.38 29.10
CA GLY A 475 8.34 -0.99 28.81
C GLY A 475 8.82 -0.56 27.44
N ILE A 476 7.89 -0.07 26.63
CA ILE A 476 8.13 0.41 25.27
C ILE A 476 7.95 1.92 25.27
N GLU A 477 8.90 2.63 24.65
CA GLU A 477 8.79 4.04 24.32
C GLU A 477 8.54 4.21 22.82
N ILE A 478 7.55 5.05 22.49
CA ILE A 478 7.19 5.46 21.14
C ILE A 478 7.25 6.98 21.08
N VAL A 479 8.05 7.54 20.18
CA VAL A 479 8.13 8.97 19.91
C VAL A 479 7.88 9.20 18.43
N ILE A 480 6.91 10.03 18.05
CA ILE A 480 6.64 10.41 16.65
C ILE A 480 6.51 11.92 16.56
N ASN A 481 7.45 12.59 15.90
CA ASN A 481 7.41 14.02 15.64
C ASN A 481 6.84 14.30 14.24
N ARG A 482 5.67 14.96 14.19
CA ARG A 482 4.93 15.21 12.95
C ARG A 482 5.43 16.41 12.15
N ASP A 483 6.26 17.25 12.75
CA ASP A 483 6.87 18.40 12.08
C ASP A 483 8.19 18.01 11.39
N THR A 484 9.06 17.26 12.08
CA THR A 484 10.34 16.78 11.51
C THR A 484 10.20 15.50 10.69
N LEU A 485 9.06 14.82 10.82
CA LEU A 485 8.77 13.51 10.23
C LEU A 485 9.76 12.43 10.68
N GLU A 486 10.14 12.48 11.97
CA GLU A 486 11.04 11.52 12.62
C GLU A 486 10.30 10.76 13.70
N GLY A 487 10.76 9.53 13.99
CA GLY A 487 10.19 8.76 15.08
C GLY A 487 11.10 7.65 15.56
N SER A 488 10.80 7.14 16.75
CA SER A 488 11.50 6.01 17.33
C SER A 488 10.59 5.06 18.12
N ILE A 489 11.04 3.81 18.21
CA ILE A 489 10.40 2.74 18.97
C ILE A 489 11.47 1.92 19.67
N ASN A 490 11.46 1.96 21.00
CA ASN A 490 12.53 1.37 21.80
C ASN A 490 11.98 0.56 22.99
N LEU A 491 12.67 -0.53 23.31
CA LEU A 491 12.63 -1.16 24.63
C LEU A 491 13.39 -0.26 25.61
N VAL A 492 12.74 0.16 26.69
CA VAL A 492 13.31 1.09 27.69
C VAL A 492 13.24 0.58 29.12
N SER A 493 12.43 -0.44 29.41
CA SER A 493 12.43 -1.11 30.71
C SER A 493 12.09 -2.60 30.59
N ALA A 494 12.58 -3.40 31.53
CA ALA A 494 12.23 -4.83 31.63
C ALA A 494 12.31 -5.28 33.08
N GLY A 495 11.44 -6.20 33.51
CA GLY A 495 11.44 -6.71 34.88
C GLY A 495 11.22 -5.63 35.95
N GLY A 496 10.47 -4.57 35.61
CA GLY A 496 10.18 -3.46 36.51
C GLY A 496 11.33 -2.47 36.73
N ARG A 497 12.42 -2.56 35.96
CA ARG A 497 13.54 -1.59 36.00
C ARG A 497 13.76 -0.93 34.64
N ASP A 498 14.17 0.32 34.68
CA ASP A 498 14.63 1.06 33.51
C ASP A 498 15.97 0.50 33.02
N LEU A 499 16.14 0.54 31.70
CA LEU A 499 17.34 0.08 31.00
C LEU A 499 18.00 1.27 30.32
N SER A 500 19.32 1.34 30.37
CA SER A 500 20.06 2.15 29.41
C SER A 500 19.94 1.56 27.99
N PRO A 501 20.16 2.36 26.93
CA PRO A 501 20.10 1.85 25.55
C PRO A 501 20.97 0.61 25.32
N LEU A 502 22.19 0.60 25.87
CA LEU A 502 23.10 -0.54 25.76
C LEU A 502 22.57 -1.80 26.47
N GLU A 503 21.99 -1.65 27.66
CA GLU A 503 21.39 -2.77 28.38
C GLU A 503 20.16 -3.32 27.64
N ALA A 504 19.35 -2.45 27.03
CA ALA A 504 18.21 -2.86 26.23
C ALA A 504 18.65 -3.65 24.99
N ASP A 505 19.68 -3.18 24.29
CA ASP A 505 20.23 -3.87 23.11
C ASP A 505 20.85 -5.22 23.49
N GLN A 506 21.60 -5.29 24.59
CA GLN A 506 22.16 -6.54 25.11
C GLN A 506 21.06 -7.53 25.50
N LEU A 507 20.03 -7.06 26.21
CA LEU A 507 18.89 -7.88 26.61
C LEU A 507 18.16 -8.43 25.37
N LEU A 508 17.91 -7.60 24.36
CA LEU A 508 17.31 -8.05 23.11
C LEU A 508 18.22 -9.06 22.38
N ALA A 509 19.55 -8.88 22.37
CA ALA A 509 20.46 -9.82 21.73
C ALA A 509 20.48 -11.20 22.42
N GLU A 510 20.52 -11.22 23.75
CA GLU A 510 20.67 -12.43 24.57
C GLU A 510 19.36 -13.20 24.78
N ARG A 511 18.23 -12.50 24.85
CA ARG A 511 16.94 -13.10 25.18
C ARG A 511 16.45 -13.99 24.03
N SER A 512 15.98 -15.20 24.34
CA SER A 512 15.39 -16.09 23.34
C SER A 512 14.16 -15.45 22.66
N PRO A 513 13.80 -15.89 21.44
CA PRO A 513 12.50 -15.56 20.85
C PRO A 513 11.35 -15.87 21.82
N HIS A 514 10.23 -15.18 21.65
CA HIS A 514 9.02 -15.40 22.45
C HIS A 514 8.61 -16.87 22.40
N PRO A 515 8.34 -17.51 23.54
CA PRO A 515 8.08 -18.95 23.59
C PRO A 515 6.88 -19.36 22.71
N ASP A 516 5.89 -18.47 22.60
CA ASP A 516 4.70 -18.69 21.77
C ASP A 516 4.87 -18.25 20.31
N LEU A 517 6.02 -17.70 19.91
CA LEU A 517 6.24 -17.29 18.52
C LEU A 517 6.30 -18.51 17.60
N HIS A 518 5.39 -18.58 16.64
CA HIS A 518 5.31 -19.67 15.68
C HIS A 518 4.76 -19.18 14.34
N VAL A 519 5.04 -19.94 13.28
CA VAL A 519 4.36 -19.78 11.99
C VAL A 519 2.89 -20.15 12.18
N HIS A 520 1.96 -19.35 11.66
CA HIS A 520 0.55 -19.61 11.86
C HIS A 520 0.17 -20.99 11.26
N PRO A 521 -0.57 -21.86 11.99
CA PRO A 521 -0.78 -23.26 11.61
C PRO A 521 -1.60 -23.46 10.33
N LYS A 522 -2.26 -22.40 9.85
CA LYS A 522 -3.02 -22.38 8.59
C LYS A 522 -2.32 -21.66 7.43
N LEU A 523 -1.06 -21.26 7.59
CA LEU A 523 -0.30 -20.68 6.49
C LEU A 523 -0.06 -21.77 5.43
N PRO A 524 -0.61 -21.64 4.21
CA PRO A 524 -0.47 -22.68 3.19
C PRO A 524 0.98 -22.80 2.72
N ASP A 525 1.35 -23.98 2.20
CA ASP A 525 2.72 -24.27 1.79
C ASP A 525 3.21 -23.35 0.65
N ASP A 526 2.32 -22.92 -0.24
CA ASP A 526 2.65 -21.95 -1.30
C ASP A 526 3.10 -20.60 -0.70
N SER A 527 2.37 -20.10 0.30
CA SER A 527 2.70 -18.86 1.02
C SER A 527 3.93 -19.02 1.92
N ARG A 528 4.17 -20.22 2.48
CA ARG A 528 5.43 -20.54 3.19
C ARG A 528 6.63 -20.50 2.26
N LEU A 529 6.50 -21.09 1.06
CA LEU A 529 7.54 -21.05 0.04
C LEU A 529 7.80 -19.61 -0.41
N TRP A 530 6.74 -18.85 -0.69
CA TRP A 530 6.85 -17.42 -1.01
C TRP A 530 7.62 -16.66 0.08
N ALA A 531 7.30 -16.90 1.35
CA ALA A 531 7.91 -16.22 2.49
C ALA A 531 9.41 -16.53 2.62
N ALA A 532 9.81 -17.77 2.38
CA ALA A 532 11.22 -18.17 2.37
C ALA A 532 11.99 -17.51 1.20
N LEU A 533 11.40 -17.52 0.01
CA LEU A 533 12.01 -16.94 -1.19
C LEU A 533 12.18 -15.42 -1.07
N GLN A 534 11.17 -14.72 -0.55
CA GLN A 534 11.27 -13.28 -0.36
C GLN A 534 12.28 -12.91 0.74
N GLN A 535 12.38 -13.73 1.80
CA GLN A 535 13.36 -13.52 2.87
C GLN A 535 14.78 -13.67 2.35
N ALA A 536 15.03 -14.71 1.54
CA ALA A 536 16.29 -14.89 0.84
C ALA A 536 16.61 -13.71 -0.11
N SER A 537 15.60 -12.96 -0.55
CA SER A 537 15.70 -11.82 -1.47
C SER A 537 15.83 -10.45 -0.80
N GLY A 538 16.06 -10.40 0.52
CA GLY A 538 16.20 -9.15 1.27
C GLY A 538 14.94 -8.68 2.01
N GLY A 539 13.88 -9.49 2.04
CA GLY A 539 12.76 -9.32 2.94
C GLY A 539 11.78 -8.20 2.59
N THR A 540 11.03 -7.76 3.59
CA THR A 540 9.94 -6.79 3.49
C THR A 540 10.38 -5.45 2.89
N TRP A 541 11.49 -4.89 3.38
CA TRP A 541 11.97 -3.57 2.96
C TRP A 541 12.51 -3.56 1.52
N ASN A 542 12.78 -4.72 0.93
CA ASN A 542 13.11 -4.86 -0.50
C ASN A 542 11.86 -5.14 -1.36
N GLY A 543 10.67 -5.00 -0.81
CA GLY A 543 9.40 -5.14 -1.51
C GLY A 543 8.82 -6.55 -1.57
N CYS A 544 9.35 -7.51 -0.79
CA CYS A 544 8.94 -8.92 -0.80
C CYS A 544 9.04 -9.56 -2.20
N VAL A 545 10.15 -9.35 -2.90
CA VAL A 545 10.38 -9.82 -4.29
C VAL A 545 11.08 -11.17 -4.35
N TYR A 546 11.25 -11.71 -5.55
CA TYR A 546 12.16 -12.82 -5.81
C TYR A 546 13.39 -12.30 -6.55
N ASP A 547 14.53 -12.28 -5.86
CA ASP A 547 15.85 -12.07 -6.44
C ASP A 547 16.42 -13.45 -6.81
N VAL A 548 16.34 -13.78 -8.10
CA VAL A 548 16.68 -15.13 -8.60
C VAL A 548 18.14 -15.47 -8.33
N GLU A 549 19.06 -14.52 -8.49
CA GLU A 549 20.49 -14.75 -8.28
C GLU A 549 20.78 -15.00 -6.79
N ARG A 550 20.20 -14.18 -5.92
CA ARG A 550 20.38 -14.34 -4.47
C ARG A 550 19.75 -15.63 -3.96
N ILE A 551 18.56 -15.98 -4.44
CA ILE A 551 17.88 -17.23 -4.11
C ILE A 551 18.73 -18.43 -4.57
N ALA A 552 19.21 -18.43 -5.81
CA ALA A 552 20.02 -19.51 -6.35
C ALA A 552 21.31 -19.71 -5.55
N ALA A 553 22.00 -18.62 -5.20
CA ALA A 553 23.19 -18.66 -4.36
C ALA A 553 22.91 -19.25 -2.96
N VAL A 554 21.81 -18.85 -2.33
CA VAL A 554 21.40 -19.42 -1.03
C VAL A 554 21.09 -20.90 -1.13
N ILE A 555 20.38 -21.32 -2.18
CA ILE A 555 20.06 -22.74 -2.44
C ILE A 555 21.33 -23.55 -2.67
N GLU A 556 22.30 -23.05 -3.45
CA GLU A 556 23.56 -23.73 -3.73
C GLU A 556 24.38 -23.97 -2.46
N VAL A 557 24.48 -22.96 -1.59
CA VAL A 557 25.11 -23.08 -0.26
C VAL A 557 24.37 -24.13 0.59
N GLY A 558 23.04 -24.10 0.59
CA GLY A 558 22.22 -25.07 1.32
C GLY A 558 22.41 -26.52 0.85
N LEU A 559 22.42 -26.74 -0.48
CA LEU A 559 22.66 -28.06 -1.07
C LEU A 559 24.08 -28.58 -0.73
N THR A 560 25.07 -27.70 -0.73
CA THR A 560 26.45 -28.05 -0.35
C THR A 560 26.52 -28.47 1.12
N ALA A 561 25.86 -27.74 2.02
CA ALA A 561 25.82 -28.05 3.44
C ALA A 561 25.11 -29.40 3.72
N LEU A 562 24.01 -29.69 3.01
CA LEU A 562 23.31 -30.97 3.11
C LEU A 562 24.18 -32.14 2.67
N ALA A 563 24.88 -32.00 1.53
CA ALA A 563 25.79 -33.03 1.04
C ALA A 563 26.92 -33.33 2.05
N GLN A 564 27.45 -32.29 2.72
CA GLN A 564 28.47 -32.46 3.76
C GLN A 564 27.91 -33.14 5.02
N ALA A 565 26.69 -32.80 5.43
CA ALA A 565 26.02 -33.41 6.57
C ALA A 565 25.76 -34.91 6.34
N ASP A 566 25.30 -35.27 5.14
CA ASP A 566 25.07 -36.67 4.76
C ASP A 566 26.37 -37.49 4.76
N MET A 567 27.47 -36.92 4.26
CA MET A 567 28.80 -37.55 4.32
C MET A 567 29.34 -37.72 5.75
N SER A 568 28.90 -36.90 6.70
CA SER A 568 29.29 -37.00 8.11
C SER A 568 28.45 -38.00 8.91
N MET A 569 27.26 -38.35 8.40
CA MET A 569 26.35 -39.34 8.99
C MET A 569 26.56 -40.76 8.41
N SER A 570 27.17 -40.88 7.22
CA SER A 570 27.62 -42.13 6.60
C SER A 570 29.02 -42.53 7.04
#